data_AF-A0A3D1L9F0-F1
#
_entry.id   AF-A0A3D1L9F0-F1
#
_cell.length_a   1.000
_cell.length_b   1.000
_cell.length_c   1.000
_cell.angle_alpha   90.00
_cell.angle_beta   90.00
_cell.angle_gamma   90.00
#
_symmetry.space_group_name_H-M   'P 1'
#
loop_
_entity.id
_entity.type
_entity.pdbx_description
1 polymer ?
#
loop_
_entity_poly.entity_id
_entity_poly.type
_entity_poly.pdbx_seq_one_letter_code
_entity_poly.pdbx_strand_id
1 'polypeptide(L)'
;MWLSDEWKDYEVIDTSSGEKLERWGKYILVRPDPQVIWTTPKQHPLWRKYDAKYSRSNTGGGKWSNLRLPEQWQVHYKELTFNVKPMNF
;
A
#
# COMPACT_ATOMS: atom_id res chain seq x y z
N MET A 1 6.39 -6.67 -23.09
CA MET A 1 6.14 -6.48 -21.65
C MET A 1 5.97 -4.99 -21.44
N TRP A 2 4.87 -4.54 -20.84
CA TRP A 2 4.66 -3.12 -20.54
C TRP A 2 5.07 -2.87 -19.09
N LEU A 3 5.85 -1.82 -18.85
CA LEU A 3 6.32 -1.43 -17.54
C LEU A 3 5.79 -0.04 -17.20
N SER A 4 5.43 0.19 -15.94
CA SER A 4 4.99 1.49 -15.43
C SER A 4 5.99 1.98 -14.39
N ASP A 5 7.11 2.52 -14.86
CA ASP A 5 8.28 2.93 -14.07
C ASP A 5 8.42 4.46 -13.92
N GLU A 6 7.49 5.24 -14.48
CA GLU A 6 7.48 6.70 -14.38
C GLU A 6 6.74 7.24 -13.14
N TRP A 7 6.30 6.38 -12.23
CA TRP A 7 5.68 6.80 -10.97
C TRP A 7 6.72 7.42 -10.04
N LYS A 8 6.40 8.59 -9.48
CA LYS A 8 7.20 9.27 -8.45
C LYS A 8 6.53 9.22 -7.08
N ASP A 9 5.21 9.33 -7.06
CA ASP A 9 4.40 9.31 -5.84
C ASP A 9 3.83 7.92 -5.53
N TYR A 10 4.18 6.89 -6.30
CA TYR A 10 3.81 5.51 -6.01
C TYR A 10 4.99 4.58 -6.21
N GLU A 11 5.16 3.65 -5.27
CA GLU A 11 6.22 2.65 -5.32
C GLU A 11 5.77 1.38 -4.59
N VAL A 12 6.03 0.21 -5.17
CA VAL A 12 6.00 -1.06 -4.45
C VAL A 12 7.40 -1.30 -3.90
N ILE A 13 7.55 -1.17 -2.59
CA ILE A 13 8.85 -1.23 -1.90
C ILE A 13 9.26 -2.69 -1.66
N ASP A 14 8.32 -3.52 -1.21
CA ASP A 14 8.57 -4.93 -0.89
C ASP A 14 7.27 -5.74 -0.97
N THR A 15 7.41 -7.06 -1.17
CA THR A 15 6.29 -8.01 -1.21
C THR A 15 6.70 -9.31 -0.53
N SER A 16 5.89 -9.77 0.41
CA SER A 16 6.15 -11.05 1.09
C SER A 16 4.91 -11.58 1.81
N SER A 17 4.70 -12.90 1.72
CA SER A 17 3.69 -13.65 2.47
C SER A 17 2.28 -13.07 2.30
N GLY A 18 1.83 -12.91 1.06
CA GLY A 18 0.49 -12.41 0.74
C GLY A 18 0.26 -10.93 1.03
N GLU A 19 1.32 -10.15 1.25
CA GLU A 19 1.25 -8.72 1.52
C GLU A 19 2.22 -7.93 0.64
N LYS A 20 1.84 -6.68 0.35
CA LYS A 20 2.69 -5.69 -0.30
C LYS A 20 2.87 -4.47 0.60
N LEU A 21 4.09 -3.96 0.60
CA LEU A 21 4.51 -2.72 1.23
C LEU A 21 4.63 -1.65 0.15
N GLU A 22 3.79 -0.62 0.24
CA GLU A 22 3.64 0.40 -0.79
C GLU A 22 3.88 1.80 -0.22
N ARG A 23 4.43 2.69 -1.04
CA ARG A 23 4.45 4.13 -0.79
C ARG A 23 3.41 4.81 -1.67
N TRP A 24 2.61 5.67 -1.06
CA TRP A 24 1.62 6.53 -1.72
C TRP A 24 1.85 7.98 -1.27
N GLY A 25 2.60 8.73 -2.07
CA GLY A 25 3.17 10.02 -1.72
C GLY A 25 4.16 9.86 -0.57
N LYS A 26 3.80 10.40 0.60
CA LYS A 26 4.60 10.26 1.83
C LYS A 26 4.16 9.13 2.76
N TYR A 27 3.03 8.48 2.44
CA TYR A 27 2.42 7.49 3.32
C TYR A 27 2.80 6.07 2.94
N ILE A 28 3.08 5.25 3.95
CA ILE A 28 3.45 3.86 3.81
C ILE A 28 2.26 2.98 4.16
N LEU A 29 1.82 2.16 3.20
CA LEU A 29 0.69 1.26 3.37
C LEU A 29 1.14 -0.19 3.29
N VAL A 30 0.55 -1.03 4.14
CA VAL A 30 0.61 -2.49 4.00
C VAL A 30 -0.74 -2.99 3.56
N ARG A 31 -0.80 -3.62 2.38
CA ARG A 31 -2.05 -4.15 1.82
C ARG A 31 -1.92 -5.65 1.52
N PRO A 32 -3.02 -6.42 1.62
CA PRO A 32 -3.02 -7.81 1.18
C PRO A 32 -2.94 -7.87 -0.35
N ASP A 33 -2.14 -8.79 -0.85
CA ASP A 33 -2.02 -9.11 -2.27
C ASP A 33 -1.94 -10.63 -2.42
N PRO A 34 -3.04 -11.31 -2.83
CA PRO A 34 -3.08 -12.76 -2.90
C PRO A 34 -2.17 -13.34 -3.98
N GLN A 35 -1.63 -12.52 -4.89
CA GLN A 35 -0.69 -12.97 -5.92
C GLN A 35 0.75 -13.03 -5.41
N VAL A 36 1.04 -12.44 -4.25
CA VAL A 36 2.34 -12.55 -3.57
C VAL A 36 2.41 -13.91 -2.86
N ILE A 37 2.74 -14.95 -3.62
CA ILE A 37 2.78 -16.35 -3.16
C ILE A 37 4.11 -16.76 -2.52
N TRP A 38 5.15 -15.94 -2.65
CA TRP A 38 6.46 -16.19 -2.03
C TRP A 38 6.50 -15.71 -0.59
N THR A 39 7.37 -16.34 0.21
CA THR A 39 7.63 -15.97 1.59
C THR A 39 9.11 -15.67 1.76
N THR A 40 9.40 -14.40 2.02
CA THR A 40 10.74 -13.89 2.31
C THR A 40 10.74 -13.16 3.66
N PRO A 41 11.87 -13.09 4.37
CA PRO A 41 11.92 -12.31 5.60
C PRO A 41 11.60 -10.83 5.33
N LYS A 42 10.67 -10.25 6.09
CA LYS A 42 10.28 -8.82 6.01
C LYS A 42 11.35 -7.92 6.64
N GLN A 43 12.51 -7.83 6.00
CA GLN A 43 13.68 -7.11 6.51
C GLN A 43 13.53 -5.59 6.39
N HIS A 44 12.77 -5.11 5.39
CA HIS A 44 12.60 -3.68 5.17
C HIS A 44 11.98 -3.02 6.42
N PRO A 45 12.59 -1.97 7.00
CA PRO A 45 12.15 -1.42 8.29
C PRO A 45 10.73 -0.83 8.24
N LEU A 46 10.26 -0.43 7.05
CA LEU A 46 8.91 0.10 6.86
C LEU A 46 7.81 -0.94 7.07
N TRP A 47 8.11 -2.25 7.06
CA TRP A 47 7.15 -3.27 7.53
C TRP A 47 6.73 -3.09 8.99
N ARG A 48 7.54 -2.38 9.79
CA ARG A 48 7.24 -2.05 11.20
C ARG A 48 6.89 -0.57 11.40
N LYS A 49 7.12 0.27 10.39
CA LYS A 49 6.91 1.73 10.44
C LYS A 49 5.89 2.20 9.39
N TYR A 50 4.85 1.42 9.14
CA TYR A 50 3.78 1.78 8.20
C TYR A 50 2.78 2.77 8.81
N ASP A 51 2.17 3.59 7.97
CA ASP A 51 1.14 4.57 8.35
C ASP A 51 -0.27 4.00 8.34
N ALA A 52 -0.53 2.92 7.60
CA ALA A 52 -1.72 2.11 7.81
C ALA A 52 -1.55 0.71 7.25
N LYS A 53 -2.26 -0.25 7.85
CA LYS A 53 -2.33 -1.63 7.35
C LYS A 53 -3.77 -2.05 7.15
N TYR A 54 -4.09 -2.54 5.95
CA TYR A 54 -5.39 -3.12 5.63
C TYR A 54 -5.43 -4.60 5.98
N SER A 55 -6.43 -5.02 6.75
CA SER A 55 -6.69 -6.42 7.04
C SER A 55 -8.05 -6.81 6.45
N ARG A 56 -8.07 -7.75 5.51
CA ARG A 56 -9.33 -8.32 4.99
C ARG A 56 -10.04 -9.14 6.06
N SER A 57 -11.36 -9.07 6.07
CA SER A 57 -12.20 -9.97 6.87
C SER A 57 -12.59 -11.19 6.03
N ASN A 58 -12.71 -12.36 6.67
CA ASN A 58 -13.23 -13.57 6.04
C ASN A 58 -14.74 -13.48 5.74
N THR A 59 -15.46 -12.53 6.34
CA THR A 59 -16.91 -12.33 6.14
C THR A 59 -17.24 -11.31 5.04
N GLY A 60 -16.23 -10.90 4.24
CA GLY A 60 -16.31 -9.73 3.37
C GLY A 60 -15.97 -8.45 4.13
N GLY A 61 -15.47 -7.45 3.41
CA GLY A 61 -14.97 -6.24 4.04
C GLY A 61 -13.48 -6.30 4.43
N GLY A 62 -13.04 -5.24 5.08
CA GLY A 62 -11.78 -5.18 5.78
C GLY A 62 -11.70 -3.93 6.64
N LYS A 63 -10.64 -3.87 7.44
CA LYS A 63 -10.39 -2.75 8.34
C LYS A 63 -8.98 -2.23 8.17
N TRP A 64 -8.87 -0.91 8.22
CA TRP A 64 -7.57 -0.27 8.41
C TRP A 64 -7.19 -0.26 9.88
N SER A 65 -5.90 -0.47 10.13
CA SER A 65 -5.26 -0.34 11.43
C SER A 65 -4.13 0.66 11.35
N ASN A 66 -3.78 1.24 12.51
CA ASN A 66 -2.70 2.21 12.66
C ASN A 66 -2.88 3.50 11.84
N LEU A 67 -4.13 3.92 11.56
CA LEU A 67 -4.56 5.02 10.69
C LEU A 67 -3.92 6.40 10.99
N ARG A 68 -2.63 6.54 10.68
CA ARG A 68 -1.89 7.82 10.72
C ARG A 68 -1.94 8.48 9.35
N LEU A 69 -3.14 8.46 8.75
CA LEU A 69 -3.42 8.98 7.43
C LEU A 69 -4.39 10.16 7.55
N PRO A 70 -4.30 11.16 6.66
CA PRO A 70 -5.36 12.13 6.49
C PRO A 70 -6.60 11.44 5.92
N GLU A 71 -7.74 12.12 5.96
CA GLU A 71 -8.97 11.62 5.34
C GLU A 71 -8.78 11.34 3.85
N GLN A 72 -8.04 12.20 3.16
CA GLN A 72 -7.64 12.03 1.77
C GLN A 72 -6.31 12.74 1.51
N TRP A 73 -5.59 12.33 0.47
CA TRP A 73 -4.39 13.01 0.00
C TRP A 73 -4.23 12.87 -1.50
N GLN A 74 -3.35 13.70 -2.07
CA GLN A 74 -3.08 13.69 -3.51
C GLN A 74 -1.80 12.91 -3.82
N VAL A 75 -1.81 12.21 -4.95
CA VAL A 75 -0.63 11.61 -5.60
C VAL A 75 -0.62 12.00 -7.07
N HIS A 76 0.57 12.16 -7.64
CA HIS A 76 0.74 12.63 -9.01
C HIS A 76 1.32 11.54 -9.91
N TYR A 77 0.91 11.57 -11.17
CA TYR A 77 1.52 10.82 -12.25
C TYR A 77 1.57 11.70 -13.50
N LYS A 78 2.77 12.17 -13.84
CA LYS A 78 2.95 13.18 -14.90
C LYS A 78 2.06 14.40 -14.60
N GLU A 79 1.25 14.82 -15.56
CA GLU A 79 0.31 15.94 -15.43
C GLU A 79 -1.00 15.58 -14.68
N LEU A 80 -1.17 14.31 -14.30
CA LEU A 80 -2.39 13.85 -13.63
C LEU A 80 -2.26 13.93 -12.11
N THR A 81 -3.34 14.38 -11.46
CA THR A 81 -3.49 14.41 -10.01
C THR A 81 -4.60 13.45 -9.60
N PHE A 82 -4.33 12.57 -8.65
CA PHE A 82 -5.28 11.59 -8.13
C PHE A 82 -5.55 11.87 -6.65
N ASN A 83 -6.82 11.75 -6.25
CA ASN A 83 -7.22 11.80 -4.85
C ASN A 83 -7.30 10.38 -4.28
N VAL A 84 -6.55 10.13 -3.22
CA VAL A 84 -6.47 8.83 -2.53
C VAL A 84 -7.16 8.95 -1.19
N LYS A 85 -8.02 7.99 -0.88
CA LYS A 85 -8.78 7.92 0.38
C LYS A 85 -8.86 6.47 0.86
N PRO A 86 -8.54 6.17 2.13
CA PRO A 86 -8.70 4.83 2.68
C PRO A 86 -10.19 4.56 2.88
N MET A 87 -10.67 3.45 2.29
CA MET A 87 -12.05 2.98 2.41
C MET A 87 -12.06 1.59 3.04
N ASN A 88 -13.17 1.24 3.70
CA ASN A 88 -13.42 -0.12 4.18
C ASN A 88 -14.23 -0.85 3.10
N PHE A 89 -13.56 -1.67 2.28
CA PHE A 89 -14.16 -2.45 1.20
C PHE A 89 -14.35 -3.91 1.58
#